data_AF-E3LHT7-F1
#
_entry.id   AF-E3LHT7-F1
#
_cell.length_a   1.000
_cell.length_b   1.000
_cell.length_c   1.000
_cell.angle_alpha   90.00
_cell.angle_beta   90.00
_cell.angle_gamma   90.00
#
_symmetry.space_group_name_H-M   'P 1'
#
loop_
_entity.id
_entity.type
_entity.pdbx_description
1 polymer ?
#
loop_
_entity_poly.entity_id
_entity_poly.type
_entity_poly.pdbx_seq_one_letter_code
_entity_poly.pdbx_strand_id
1 'polypeptide(L)'
;MLTIAVLDMISLTYNSLVVGFLDLFGTHFCQYPVLIYLNGAFATCVWMTDCLACILLAIERCVKVNSKLFLSFLFGKRMFSVVMALTYLYGLYSFIFTIPAIYTSEYSCYLFDPLLGKDVRPLDSEKAYFSPGQLASK
;
A
#
# COMPACT_ATOMS: atom_id res chain seq x y z
N MET A 1 18.67 -6.09 -3.96
CA MET A 1 17.98 -7.40 -3.82
C MET A 1 17.50 -7.64 -2.40
N LEU A 2 18.37 -7.80 -1.38
CA LEU A 2 17.94 -8.02 0.01
C LEU A 2 17.07 -6.88 0.56
N THR A 3 17.44 -5.61 0.31
CA THR A 3 16.68 -4.44 0.76
C THR A 3 15.24 -4.40 0.22
N ILE A 4 15.02 -4.81 -1.04
CA ILE A 4 13.69 -4.82 -1.66
C ILE A 4 12.83 -5.93 -1.04
N ALA A 5 13.41 -7.11 -0.81
CA ALA A 5 12.69 -8.21 -0.15
C ALA A 5 12.26 -7.87 1.29
N VAL A 6 13.07 -7.08 2.01
CA VAL A 6 12.69 -6.60 3.35
C VAL A 6 11.51 -5.63 3.26
N LEU A 7 11.45 -4.77 2.24
CA LEU A 7 10.32 -3.85 2.05
C LEU A 7 9.01 -4.59 1.76
N ASP A 8 9.06 -5.60 0.91
CA ASP A 8 7.90 -6.45 0.59
C ASP A 8 7.35 -7.15 1.84
N MET A 9 8.24 -7.71 2.68
CA MET A 9 7.84 -8.32 3.96
C MET A 9 7.20 -7.32 4.93
N ILE A 10 7.68 -6.08 4.97
CA ILE A 10 7.08 -5.01 5.78
C ILE A 10 5.70 -4.64 5.24
N SER A 11 5.56 -4.50 3.91
CA SER A 11 4.30 -4.21 3.23
C SER A 11 3.23 -5.26 3.54
N LEU A 12 3.60 -6.55 3.42
CA LEU A 12 2.71 -7.66 3.71
C LEU A 12 2.27 -7.69 5.19
N THR A 13 3.19 -7.35 6.10
CA THR A 13 2.91 -7.29 7.54
C THR A 13 1.87 -6.21 7.84
N TYR A 14 2.01 -5.01 7.28
CA TYR A 14 1.07 -3.92 7.52
C TYR A 14 -0.30 -4.15 6.86
N ASN A 15 -0.31 -4.77 5.67
CA ASN A 15 -1.55 -5.00 4.93
C ASN A 15 -2.36 -6.19 5.46
N SER A 16 -1.69 -7.24 5.96
CA SER A 16 -2.39 -8.46 6.39
C SER A 16 -2.34 -8.70 7.90
N LEU A 17 -1.17 -8.62 8.54
CA LEU A 17 -1.05 -8.95 9.98
C LEU A 17 -1.64 -7.86 10.87
N VAL A 18 -1.33 -6.59 10.57
CA VAL A 18 -1.86 -5.46 11.35
C VAL A 18 -3.37 -5.35 11.16
N VAL A 19 -3.86 -5.43 9.93
CA VAL A 19 -5.31 -5.45 9.63
C VAL A 19 -6.01 -6.59 10.35
N GLY A 20 -5.50 -7.83 10.24
CA GLY A 20 -6.08 -8.99 10.92
C GLY A 20 -6.06 -8.84 12.45
N PHE A 21 -5.03 -8.21 13.02
CA PHE A 21 -5.02 -7.90 14.44
C PHE A 21 -6.12 -6.89 14.79
N LEU A 22 -6.23 -5.78 14.07
CA LEU A 22 -7.29 -4.78 14.31
C LEU A 22 -8.70 -5.37 14.14
N ASP A 23 -8.86 -6.33 13.24
CA ASP A 23 -10.11 -7.05 12.98
C ASP A 23 -10.50 -7.96 14.14
N LEU A 24 -9.56 -8.75 14.67
CA LEU A 24 -9.79 -9.61 15.84
C LEU A 24 -10.22 -8.82 17.09
N PHE A 25 -9.69 -7.60 17.26
CA PHE A 25 -10.07 -6.72 18.36
C PHE A 25 -11.33 -5.88 18.07
N GLY A 26 -11.85 -5.90 16.84
CA GLY A 26 -13.00 -5.08 16.44
C GLY A 26 -12.78 -3.59 16.66
N THR A 27 -11.54 -3.09 16.51
CA THR A 27 -11.24 -1.69 16.84
C THR A 27 -11.82 -0.73 15.82
N HIS A 28 -12.54 0.28 16.31
CA HIS A 28 -13.13 1.35 15.49
C HIS A 28 -12.37 2.68 15.66
N PHE A 29 -12.48 3.57 14.66
CA PHE A 29 -11.85 4.89 14.67
C PHE A 29 -12.14 5.72 15.94
N CYS A 30 -13.35 5.60 16.50
CA CYS A 30 -13.77 6.35 17.68
C CYS A 30 -13.01 5.99 18.96
N GLN A 31 -12.41 4.80 19.06
CA GLN A 31 -11.74 4.35 20.28
C GLN A 31 -10.29 4.83 20.36
N TYR A 32 -9.57 4.79 19.24
CA TYR A 32 -8.16 5.21 19.16
C TYR A 32 -7.86 5.96 17.86
N PRO A 33 -8.33 7.21 17.71
CA PRO A 33 -8.27 7.94 16.44
C PRO A 33 -6.83 8.19 15.98
N VAL A 34 -5.92 8.52 16.90
CA VAL A 34 -4.51 8.80 16.57
C VAL A 34 -3.78 7.53 16.13
N LEU A 35 -4.01 6.40 16.81
CA LEU A 35 -3.35 5.13 16.47
C LEU A 35 -3.80 4.62 15.10
N ILE A 36 -5.10 4.69 14.80
CA ILE A 36 -5.64 4.23 13.52
C ILE A 36 -5.20 5.15 12.38
N TYR A 37 -5.17 6.46 12.61
CA TYR A 37 -4.66 7.43 11.63
C TYR A 37 -3.19 7.18 11.29
N LEU A 38 -2.32 6.99 12.29
CA LEU A 38 -0.91 6.70 12.06
C LEU A 38 -0.71 5.38 11.33
N ASN A 39 -1.41 4.32 11.73
CA ASN A 39 -1.32 3.02 11.05
C ASN A 39 -1.77 3.11 9.59
N GLY A 40 -2.85 3.84 9.31
CA GLY A 40 -3.31 4.12 7.96
C GLY A 40 -2.27 4.85 7.11
N ALA A 41 -1.63 5.89 7.66
CA ALA A 41 -0.59 6.64 6.98
C ALA A 41 0.66 5.78 6.69
N PHE A 42 1.07 4.95 7.65
CA PHE A 42 2.16 4.00 7.45
C PHE A 42 1.83 2.95 6.40
N ALA A 43 0.63 2.37 6.45
CA ALA A 43 0.17 1.39 5.46
C ALA A 43 0.19 1.99 4.04
N THR A 44 -0.32 3.22 3.86
CA THR A 44 -0.27 3.89 2.55
C THR A 44 1.14 4.21 2.07
N CYS A 45 2.02 4.64 2.98
CA CYS A 45 3.43 4.92 2.67
C CYS A 45 4.16 3.65 2.19
N VAL A 46 4.03 2.56 2.95
CA VAL A 46 4.70 1.29 2.63
C VAL A 46 4.14 0.71 1.33
N TRP A 47 2.83 0.77 1.13
CA TRP A 47 2.19 0.28 -0.10
C TRP A 47 2.70 1.00 -1.36
N MET A 48 2.78 2.33 -1.33
CA MET A 48 3.29 3.10 -2.48
C MET A 48 4.77 2.82 -2.76
N THR A 49 5.57 2.66 -1.70
CA THR A 49 7.00 2.37 -1.81
C THR A 49 7.24 0.97 -2.39
N ASP A 50 6.46 -0.01 -1.95
CA ASP A 50 6.55 -1.41 -2.37
C ASP A 50 6.22 -1.59 -3.86
N CYS A 51 5.18 -0.93 -4.35
CA CYS A 51 4.83 -0.93 -5.78
C CYS A 51 6.01 -0.49 -6.66
N LEU A 52 6.69 0.60 -6.29
CA LEU A 52 7.87 1.07 -7.01
C LEU A 52 9.06 0.11 -6.89
N ALA A 53 9.25 -0.49 -5.71
CA ALA A 53 10.32 -1.45 -5.47
C ALA A 53 10.15 -2.73 -6.30
N CYS A 54 8.91 -3.19 -6.49
CA CYS A 54 8.56 -4.32 -7.37
C CYS A 54 8.87 -4.02 -8.84
N ILE A 55 8.52 -2.83 -9.32
CA ILE A 55 8.85 -2.39 -10.69
C ILE A 55 10.36 -2.35 -10.88
N LEU A 56 11.11 -1.80 -9.91
CA LEU A 56 12.56 -1.76 -9.95
C LEU A 56 13.14 -3.17 -10.01
N LEU A 57 12.63 -4.12 -9.22
CA LEU A 57 13.04 -5.52 -9.25
C LEU A 57 12.81 -6.17 -10.63
N ALA A 58 11.69 -5.88 -11.29
CA ALA A 58 11.41 -6.38 -12.64
C ALA A 58 12.43 -5.83 -13.65
N ILE A 59 12.74 -4.54 -13.58
CA ILE A 59 13.74 -3.88 -14.44
C ILE A 59 15.12 -4.50 -14.24
N GLU A 60 15.52 -4.80 -12.98
CA GLU A 60 16.78 -5.49 -12.67
C GLU A 60 16.92 -6.84 -13.36
N ARG A 61 15.82 -7.58 -13.51
CA ARG A 61 15.81 -8.86 -14.23
C ARG A 61 15.89 -8.66 -15.74
N CYS A 62 15.18 -7.68 -16.29
CA CYS A 62 15.24 -7.37 -17.72
C CYS A 62 16.63 -6.94 -18.18
N VAL A 63 17.32 -6.09 -17.40
CA VAL A 63 18.69 -5.64 -17.72
C VAL A 63 19.69 -6.79 -17.70
N LYS A 64 19.55 -7.73 -16.77
CA LYS A 64 20.40 -8.94 -16.73
C LYS A 64 20.21 -9.85 -17.93
N VAL A 65 18.98 -9.96 -18.45
CA VAL A 65 18.66 -10.80 -19.62
C VAL A 65 19.11 -10.14 -20.93
N ASN A 66 18.98 -8.81 -21.04
CA ASN A 66 19.37 -8.08 -22.23
C ASN A 66 20.31 -6.92 -21.91
N SER A 67 21.61 -7.21 -21.95
CA SER A 67 22.68 -6.24 -21.65
C SER A 67 22.76 -5.06 -22.63
N LYS A 68 22.01 -5.06 -23.74
CA LYS A 68 21.97 -3.95 -24.70
C LYS A 68 20.92 -2.88 -24.37
N LEU A 69 20.13 -3.05 -23.32
CA LEU A 69 19.16 -2.05 -22.90
C LEU A 69 19.87 -0.78 -22.41
N PHE A 70 19.37 0.39 -22.84
CA PHE A 70 19.85 1.72 -22.46
C PHE A 70 19.90 1.93 -20.92
N LEU A 71 19.11 1.15 -20.17
CA LEU A 71 19.07 1.10 -18.71
C LEU A 71 20.35 0.58 -18.04
N SER A 72 21.30 0.02 -18.78
CA SER A 72 22.61 -0.41 -18.25
C SER A 72 23.35 0.73 -17.51
N PHE A 73 23.16 1.99 -17.95
CA PHE A 73 23.73 3.16 -17.28
C PHE A 73 23.12 3.40 -15.88
N LEU A 74 21.82 3.16 -15.71
CA LEU A 74 21.10 3.37 -14.45
C LEU A 74 21.52 2.37 -13.36
N PHE A 75 22.18 1.29 -13.75
CA PHE A 75 22.61 0.18 -12.89
C PHE A 75 24.08 0.23 -12.46
N GLY A 76 24.77 1.35 -12.70
CA GLY A 76 26.06 1.58 -12.06
C GLY A 76 25.91 1.49 -10.53
N LYS A 77 26.89 0.90 -9.82
CA LYS A 77 26.88 0.72 -8.35
C LYS A 77 26.42 1.96 -7.56
N ARG A 78 26.75 3.17 -8.05
CA ARG A 78 26.31 4.45 -7.46
C ARG A 78 24.87 4.83 -7.82
N MET A 79 24.47 4.66 -9.07
CA MET A 79 23.13 5.04 -9.54
C MET A 79 22.05 4.15 -8.92
N PHE A 80 22.33 2.86 -8.74
CA PHE A 80 21.41 1.97 -8.02
C PHE A 80 21.09 2.45 -6.60
N SER A 81 22.10 2.94 -5.87
CA SER A 81 21.89 3.49 -4.52
C SER A 81 21.07 4.78 -4.55
N VAL A 82 21.21 5.60 -5.59
CA VAL A 82 20.42 6.83 -5.78
C VAL A 82 18.97 6.49 -6.11
N VAL A 83 18.72 5.52 -6.99
CA VAL A 83 17.36 5.08 -7.34
C VAL A 83 16.63 4.52 -6.12
N MET A 84 17.31 3.68 -5.32
CA MET A 84 16.76 3.19 -4.05
C MET A 84 16.43 4.34 -3.09
N ALA A 85 17.32 5.32 -2.94
CA ALA A 85 17.06 6.49 -2.10
C ALA A 85 15.87 7.32 -2.59
N LEU A 86 15.70 7.46 -3.91
CA LEU A 86 14.54 8.12 -4.50
C LEU A 86 13.23 7.37 -4.24
N THR A 87 13.25 6.03 -4.28
CA THR A 87 12.08 5.20 -3.92
C THR A 87 11.67 5.44 -2.46
N TYR A 88 12.63 5.49 -1.54
CA TYR A 88 12.35 5.82 -0.13
C TYR A 88 11.84 7.25 0.05
N LEU A 89 12.43 8.21 -0.67
CA LEU A 89 11.99 9.60 -0.61
C LEU A 89 10.57 9.77 -1.13
N TYR A 90 10.19 9.02 -2.17
CA TYR A 90 8.84 8.97 -2.68
C TYR A 90 7.85 8.43 -1.64
N GLY A 91 8.20 7.34 -0.94
CA GLY A 91 7.40 6.84 0.18
C GLY A 91 7.21 7.88 1.29
N LEU A 92 8.30 8.55 1.68
CA LEU A 92 8.24 9.61 2.68
C LEU A 92 7.38 10.81 2.22
N TYR A 93 7.44 11.16 0.94
CA TYR A 93 6.56 12.17 0.35
C TYR A 93 5.09 11.74 0.45
N SER A 94 4.76 10.49 0.11
CA SER A 94 3.40 9.96 0.28
C SER A 94 2.94 10.00 1.74
N PHE A 95 3.82 9.73 2.70
CA PHE A 95 3.45 9.81 4.13
C PHE A 95 3.00 11.20 4.57
N ILE A 96 3.61 12.26 4.03
CA ILE A 96 3.34 13.65 4.44
C ILE A 96 2.17 14.25 3.66
N PHE A 97 2.06 13.95 2.36
CA PHE A 97 1.15 14.64 1.46
C PHE A 97 -0.11 13.84 1.09
N THR A 98 -0.14 12.53 1.31
CA THR A 98 -1.29 11.69 0.92
C THR A 98 -2.32 11.58 2.05
N ILE A 99 -3.60 11.60 1.67
CA ILE A 99 -4.71 11.30 2.59
C ILE A 99 -4.57 9.84 3.03
N PRO A 100 -4.36 9.56 4.32
CA PRO A 100 -4.15 8.19 4.78
C PRO A 100 -5.45 7.40 4.66
N ALA A 101 -5.33 6.13 4.30
CA ALA A 101 -6.46 5.23 4.27
C ALA A 101 -6.85 4.85 5.71
N ILE A 102 -8.12 4.96 6.06
CA ILE A 102 -8.63 4.69 7.40
C ILE A 102 -9.12 3.25 7.45
N TYR A 103 -8.73 2.54 8.51
CA TYR A 103 -9.22 1.19 8.76
C TYR A 103 -10.71 1.22 9.12
N THR A 104 -11.52 0.42 8.42
CA THR A 104 -12.90 0.14 8.82
C THR A 104 -13.07 -1.34 9.13
N SER A 105 -13.71 -1.62 10.25
CA SER A 105 -14.00 -2.99 10.70
C SER A 105 -15.14 -3.63 9.91
N GLU A 106 -16.01 -2.87 9.26
CA GLU A 106 -17.16 -3.45 8.52
C GLU A 106 -16.72 -4.17 7.24
N TYR A 107 -15.62 -3.71 6.65
CA TYR A 107 -15.03 -4.29 5.44
C TYR A 107 -13.64 -4.89 5.70
N SER A 108 -13.18 -4.88 6.96
CA SER A 108 -11.86 -5.37 7.40
C SER A 108 -10.70 -4.92 6.51
N CYS A 109 -10.72 -3.67 6.04
CA CYS A 109 -9.69 -3.13 5.15
C CYS A 109 -9.48 -1.62 5.34
N TYR A 110 -8.39 -1.11 4.77
CA TYR A 110 -8.09 0.32 4.72
C TYR A 110 -8.80 0.95 3.52
N LEU A 111 -9.65 1.95 3.75
CA LEU A 111 -10.30 2.71 2.67
C LEU A 111 -9.94 4.19 2.76
N PHE A 112 -9.80 4.81 1.59
CA PHE A 112 -9.64 6.26 1.49
C PHE A 112 -10.94 7.01 1.82
N ASP A 113 -12.09 6.36 1.65
CA ASP A 113 -13.41 6.88 2.02
C ASP A 113 -14.09 5.92 3.02
N PRO A 114 -14.05 6.20 4.33
CA PRO A 114 -14.64 5.34 5.34
C PRO A 114 -16.17 5.42 5.42
N LEU A 115 -16.82 6.34 4.68
CA LEU A 115 -18.28 6.55 4.70
C LEU A 115 -19.01 5.81 3.56
N LEU A 116 -18.32 4.96 2.81
CA LEU A 116 -18.90 4.13 1.76
C LEU A 116 -20.15 3.39 2.27
N GLY A 117 -21.32 3.75 1.72
CA GLY A 117 -22.62 3.16 2.07
C GLY A 117 -23.46 3.93 3.10
N LYS A 118 -22.99 5.05 3.65
CA LYS A 118 -23.71 5.86 4.65
C LYS A 118 -24.30 7.18 4.11
N ASP A 119 -24.40 7.31 2.79
CA ASP A 119 -25.07 8.44 2.14
C ASP A 119 -26.59 8.22 2.07
N VAL A 120 -27.36 9.18 2.59
CA VAL A 120 -28.83 9.29 2.41
C VAL A 120 -29.23 9.79 1.01
N ARG A 121 -28.29 9.88 0.07
CA ARG A 121 -28.57 10.26 -1.32
C ARG A 121 -28.63 9.01 -2.18
N PRO A 122 -29.69 8.82 -3.00
CA PRO A 122 -29.75 7.71 -3.94
C PRO A 122 -28.67 7.97 -4.99
N LEU A 123 -27.51 7.35 -4.83
CA LEU A 123 -26.51 7.22 -5.87
C LEU A 123 -26.83 5.96 -6.64
N ASP A 124 -27.04 6.16 -7.93
CA ASP A 124 -27.26 5.16 -8.96
C ASP A 124 -26.20 4.04 -8.85
N SER A 125 -26.73 2.85 -8.61
CA SER A 125 -26.08 1.59 -8.24
C SER A 125 -25.16 0.98 -9.30
N GLU A 126 -24.56 1.78 -10.19
CA GLU A 126 -23.83 1.30 -11.37
C GLU A 126 -22.30 1.51 -11.34
N LYS A 127 -21.75 2.26 -10.37
CA LYS A 127 -20.28 2.47 -10.29
C LYS A 127 -19.58 1.85 -9.08
N ALA A 128 -20.29 1.09 -8.25
CA ALA A 128 -19.71 0.32 -7.13
C ALA A 128 -19.29 -1.12 -7.51
N TYR A 129 -19.42 -1.49 -8.79
CA TYR A 129 -19.04 -2.81 -9.30
C TYR A 129 -17.53 -2.90 -9.57
N PHE A 130 -16.69 -3.23 -8.58
CA PHE A 130 -15.63 -4.26 -8.76
C PHE A 130 -14.87 -4.60 -7.45
N SER A 131 -15.44 -5.43 -6.56
CA SER A 131 -14.94 -6.82 -6.45
C SER A 131 -15.86 -7.71 -5.60
N PRO A 132 -16.07 -8.98 -6.01
CA PRO A 132 -17.09 -9.86 -5.48
C PRO A 132 -16.54 -10.78 -4.39
N GLY A 133 -17.31 -10.98 -3.32
CA GLY A 133 -17.10 -12.12 -2.43
C GLY A 133 -17.48 -11.86 -0.98
N GLN A 134 -18.77 -11.87 -0.66
CA GLN A 134 -19.34 -12.53 0.53
C GLN A 134 -20.87 -12.53 0.41
N LEU A 135 -21.36 -13.37 -0.49
CA LEU A 135 -22.69 -13.97 -0.44
C LEU A 135 -22.48 -15.35 0.20
N ALA A 136 -22.30 -15.44 1.51
CA ALA A 136 -22.34 -16.72 2.24
C ALA A 136 -22.40 -16.52 3.77
N SER A 137 -23.52 -16.94 4.37
CA SER A 137 -23.75 -17.14 5.81
C SER A 137 -23.76 -15.84 6.64
N LYS A 138 -24.90 -15.33 7.12
CA LYS A 138 -26.05 -16.03 7.72
C LYS A 138 -27.23 -15.08 7.77
#